data_AF-A0A1X7TYZ9-F1
#
_entry.id   AF-A0A1X7TYZ9-F1
#
_cell.length_a   1.000
_cell.length_b   1.000
_cell.length_c   1.000
_cell.angle_alpha   90.00
_cell.angle_beta   90.00
_cell.angle_gamma   90.00
#
_symmetry.space_group_name_H-M   'P 1'
#
loop_
_entity.id
_entity.type
_entity.pdbx_description
1 polymer ?
#
loop_
_entity_poly.entity_id
_entity_poly.type
_entity_poly.pdbx_seq_one_letter_code
_entity_poly.pdbx_strand_id
1 'polypeptide(L)'
;MKKLRQEAAMIIRDQLPSPTAREVSGLLGKFNSVSKAIPPTPLFCRALQRDLTTALNQSNQCYDTPCRLSSAAIKELEWWNTQLMSWNKKSLVLRQPDLHIESDASLRGWGALFQGTQAGGPWS
;
A
#
# COMPACT_ATOMS: atom_id res chain seq x y z
N MET A 1 0.01 9.86 6.07
CA MET A 1 0.98 9.10 6.89
C MET A 1 0.53 8.84 8.33
N LYS A 2 -0.14 9.78 9.03
CA LYS A 2 -0.61 9.55 10.43
C LYS A 2 -1.50 8.29 10.60
N LYS A 3 -2.39 8.01 9.64
CA LYS A 3 -3.28 6.83 9.62
C LYS A 3 -2.53 5.50 9.43
N LEU A 4 -1.56 5.46 8.51
CA LEU A 4 -0.64 4.32 8.29
C LEU A 4 0.10 3.91 9.57
N ARG A 5 0.60 4.90 10.30
CA ARG A 5 1.29 4.69 11.58
C ARG A 5 0.35 4.11 12.64
N GLN A 6 -0.86 4.64 12.74
CA GLN A 6 -1.85 4.15 13.70
C GLN A 6 -2.16 2.68 13.46
N GLU A 7 -2.34 2.27 12.20
CA GLU A 7 -2.62 0.87 11.86
C GLU A 7 -1.44 -0.06 12.14
N ALA A 8 -0.21 0.32 11.77
CA ALA A 8 0.98 -0.45 12.11
C ALA A 8 1.15 -0.57 13.64
N ALA A 9 0.91 0.53 14.38
CA ALA A 9 0.98 0.54 15.84
C ALA A 9 -0.16 -0.24 16.52
N MET A 10 -1.33 -0.33 15.90
CA MET A 10 -2.43 -1.19 16.37
C MET A 10 -2.05 -2.67 16.22
N ILE A 11 -1.52 -3.06 15.06
CA ILE A 11 -1.05 -4.44 14.83
C ILE A 11 0.11 -4.84 15.77
N ILE A 12 1.01 -3.91 16.10
CA ILE A 12 2.09 -4.14 17.09
C ILE A 12 1.56 -4.25 18.52
N ARG A 13 0.54 -3.46 18.87
CA ARG A 13 0.00 -3.37 20.24
C ARG A 13 -0.94 -4.53 20.55
N ASP A 14 -1.77 -4.90 19.58
CA ASP A 14 -2.81 -5.90 19.71
C ASP A 14 -2.31 -7.24 19.17
N GLN A 15 -1.12 -7.67 19.61
CA GLN A 15 -0.52 -8.97 19.20
C GLN A 15 -1.44 -10.18 19.47
N LEU A 16 -2.43 -9.98 20.36
CA LEU A 16 -3.51 -10.92 20.63
C LEU A 16 -4.88 -10.21 20.55
N PRO A 17 -5.81 -10.70 19.71
CA PRO A 17 -5.64 -11.79 18.73
C PRO A 17 -4.70 -11.40 17.58
N SER A 18 -4.01 -12.38 16.98
CA SER A 18 -3.15 -12.12 15.82
C SER A 18 -3.94 -11.47 14.68
N PRO A 19 -3.35 -10.52 13.95
CA PRO A 19 -4.04 -9.84 12.85
C PRO A 19 -4.45 -10.84 11.78
N THR A 20 -5.55 -10.58 11.10
CA THR A 20 -5.99 -11.37 9.95
C THR A 20 -5.06 -11.15 8.75
N ALA A 21 -4.97 -12.13 7.86
CA ALA A 21 -4.27 -11.99 6.59
C ALA A 21 -4.79 -10.78 5.77
N ARG A 22 -6.08 -10.46 5.91
CA ARG A 22 -6.72 -9.25 5.33
C ARG A 22 -6.11 -7.96 5.85
N GLU A 23 -5.94 -7.83 7.15
CA GLU A 23 -5.35 -6.63 7.77
C GLU A 23 -3.88 -6.47 7.37
N VAL A 24 -3.12 -7.57 7.39
CA VAL A 24 -1.70 -7.57 6.96
C VAL A 24 -1.58 -7.21 5.48
N SER A 25 -2.42 -7.80 4.62
CA SER A 25 -2.47 -7.48 3.19
C SER A 25 -2.85 -6.02 2.93
N GLY A 26 -3.83 -5.50 3.68
CA GLY A 26 -4.26 -4.10 3.59
C GLY A 26 -3.14 -3.14 3.96
N LEU A 27 -2.38 -3.46 5.01
CA LEU A 27 -1.22 -2.66 5.42
C LEU A 27 -0.09 -2.71 4.38
N LEU A 28 0.23 -3.91 3.86
CA LEU A 28 1.22 -4.08 2.79
C LEU A 28 0.84 -3.28 1.53
N GLY A 29 -0.43 -3.26 1.15
CA GLY A 29 -0.92 -2.43 0.05
C GLY A 29 -0.65 -0.94 0.26
N LYS A 30 -0.80 -0.46 1.50
CA LYS A 30 -0.52 0.94 1.85
C LYS A 30 0.99 1.22 1.90
N PHE A 31 1.82 0.26 2.31
CA PHE A 31 3.28 0.40 2.21
C PHE A 31 3.73 0.46 0.73
N ASN A 32 3.18 -0.42 -0.10
CA ASN A 32 3.46 -0.42 -1.54
C ASN A 32 3.06 0.90 -2.22
N SER A 33 1.94 1.52 -1.83
CA SER A 33 1.53 2.80 -2.41
C SER A 33 2.49 3.95 -2.08
N VAL A 34 3.17 3.90 -0.93
CA VAL A 34 4.19 4.90 -0.54
C VAL A 34 5.62 4.54 -0.96
N SER A 35 5.82 3.37 -1.58
CA SER A 35 7.15 2.88 -2.00
C SER A 35 7.89 3.84 -2.93
N LYS A 36 7.18 4.55 -3.82
CA LYS A 36 7.75 5.57 -4.72
C LYS A 36 8.32 6.77 -3.95
N ALA A 37 7.75 7.08 -2.79
CA ALA A 37 8.20 8.17 -1.92
C ALA A 37 9.31 7.71 -0.95
N ILE A 38 9.35 6.42 -0.62
CA ILE A 38 10.25 5.83 0.38
C ILE A 38 11.04 4.67 -0.27
N PRO A 39 12.17 4.93 -0.96
CA PRO A 39 12.96 3.91 -1.63
C PRO A 39 13.33 2.64 -0.82
N PRO A 40 13.57 2.70 0.50
CA PRO A 40 13.84 1.49 1.30
C PRO A 40 12.64 0.54 1.46
N THR A 41 11.42 0.96 1.12
CA THR A 41 10.15 0.24 1.31
C THR A 41 10.20 -1.25 0.93
N PRO A 42 10.74 -1.66 -0.24
CA PRO A 42 10.73 -3.07 -0.63
C PRO A 42 11.59 -3.97 0.26
N LEU A 43 12.54 -3.41 1.03
CA LEU A 43 13.34 -4.17 1.99
C LEU A 43 12.57 -4.39 3.30
N PHE A 44 11.78 -3.41 3.72
CA PHE A 44 11.03 -3.42 4.99
C PHE A 44 9.60 -3.94 4.85
N CYS A 45 9.33 -4.75 3.82
CA CYS A 45 8.05 -5.43 3.63
C CYS A 45 8.21 -6.94 3.42
N ARG A 46 9.44 -7.46 3.36
CA ARG A 46 9.71 -8.84 2.92
C ARG A 46 9.27 -9.85 3.98
N ALA A 47 9.56 -9.59 5.25
CA ALA A 47 9.16 -10.49 6.31
C ALA A 47 7.63 -10.52 6.45
N LEU A 48 6.98 -9.35 6.39
CA LEU A 48 5.52 -9.25 6.35
C LEU A 48 4.89 -10.01 5.17
N GLN A 49 5.45 -9.88 3.97
CA GLN A 49 4.99 -10.61 2.78
C GLN A 49 5.15 -12.12 2.93
N ARG A 50 6.26 -12.57 3.49
CA ARG A 50 6.52 -14.00 3.74
C ARG A 50 5.53 -14.57 4.75
N ASP A 51 5.29 -13.86 5.84
CA ASP A 51 4.38 -14.32 6.89
C ASP A 51 2.93 -14.36 6.36
N LEU A 52 2.51 -13.36 5.59
CA LEU A 52 1.22 -13.35 4.88
C LEU A 52 1.09 -14.53 3.91
N THR A 53 2.10 -14.75 3.07
CA THR A 53 2.11 -15.85 2.08
C THR A 53 2.01 -17.20 2.77
N THR A 54 2.71 -17.37 3.90
CA THR A 54 2.67 -18.61 4.69
C THR A 54 1.27 -18.85 5.26
N ALA A 55 0.64 -17.82 5.84
CA ALA A 55 -0.70 -17.92 6.40
C ALA A 55 -1.75 -18.25 5.31
N LEU A 56 -1.66 -17.64 4.14
CA LEU A 56 -2.57 -17.89 3.02
C LEU A 56 -2.38 -19.30 2.42
N ASN A 57 -1.15 -19.76 2.26
CA ASN A 57 -0.87 -21.10 1.75
C ASN A 57 -1.38 -22.20 2.69
N GLN A 58 -1.36 -21.97 4.00
CA GLN A 58 -1.86 -22.91 5.01
C GLN A 58 -3.39 -22.92 5.17
N SER A 59 -4.07 -21.88 4.66
CA SER A 59 -5.50 -21.65 4.88
C SER A 59 -6.33 -21.68 3.60
N ASN A 60 -5.81 -22.27 2.52
CA ASN A 60 -6.45 -22.28 1.20
C ASN A 60 -6.83 -20.87 0.71
N GLN A 61 -5.92 -19.91 0.87
CA GLN A 61 -6.08 -18.50 0.50
C GLN A 61 -7.22 -17.78 1.26
N CYS A 62 -7.58 -18.21 2.47
CA CYS A 62 -8.58 -17.54 3.29
C CYS A 62 -8.00 -16.29 3.95
N TYR A 63 -8.50 -15.11 3.59
CA TYR A 63 -8.01 -13.83 4.13
C TYR A 63 -8.46 -13.53 5.56
N ASP A 64 -9.47 -14.23 6.06
CA ASP A 64 -9.95 -14.08 7.43
C ASP A 64 -9.18 -14.99 8.42
N THR A 65 -8.18 -15.73 7.92
CA THR A 65 -7.27 -16.53 8.76
C THR A 65 -6.37 -15.61 9.60
N PRO A 66 -6.02 -16.01 10.85
CA PRO A 66 -4.97 -15.35 11.61
C PRO A 66 -3.60 -15.45 10.90
N CYS A 67 -2.88 -14.34 10.86
CA CYS A 67 -1.53 -14.22 10.31
C CYS A 67 -0.53 -13.97 11.45
N ARG A 68 0.19 -15.03 11.86
CA ARG A 68 1.22 -14.91 12.91
C ARG A 68 2.43 -14.16 12.37
N LEU A 69 2.78 -13.05 13.03
CA LEU A 69 3.91 -12.23 12.65
C LEU A 69 5.20 -12.77 13.30
N SER A 70 6.22 -12.97 12.47
CA SER A 70 7.58 -13.28 12.93
C SER A 70 8.23 -12.06 13.59
N SER A 71 9.27 -12.31 14.40
CA SER A 71 10.07 -11.22 14.99
C SER A 71 10.68 -10.29 13.94
N ALA A 72 10.97 -10.81 12.75
CA ALA A 72 11.43 -10.01 11.61
C ALA A 72 10.33 -9.07 11.09
N ALA A 73 9.10 -9.56 10.93
CA ALA A 73 7.96 -8.74 10.52
C ALA A 73 7.62 -7.67 11.56
N ILE A 74 7.74 -7.99 12.85
CA ILE A 74 7.55 -7.00 13.93
C ILE A 74 8.60 -5.89 13.83
N LYS A 75 9.89 -6.23 13.64
CA LYS A 75 10.95 -5.24 13.42
C LYS A 75 10.70 -4.36 12.20
N GLU A 76 10.16 -4.91 11.12
CA GLU A 76 9.75 -4.13 9.94
C GLU A 76 8.64 -3.14 10.32
N LEU A 77 7.60 -3.57 11.05
CA LEU A 77 6.52 -2.67 11.49
C LEU A 77 7.02 -1.56 12.43
N GLU A 78 7.95 -1.87 13.33
CA GLU A 78 8.60 -0.87 14.20
C GLU A 78 9.42 0.14 13.39
N TRP A 79 10.14 -0.34 12.37
CA TRP A 79 10.85 0.53 11.43
C TRP A 79 9.86 1.47 10.72
N TRP A 80 8.72 0.95 10.24
CA TRP A 80 7.67 1.79 9.64
C TRP A 80 7.13 2.84 10.62
N ASN A 81 6.89 2.45 11.87
CA ASN A 81 6.39 3.38 12.90
C ASN A 81 7.38 4.53 13.18
N THR A 82 8.69 4.27 13.12
CA THR A 82 9.74 5.28 13.37
C THR A 82 10.07 6.12 12.14
N GLN A 83 10.21 5.51 10.97
CA GLN A 83 10.64 6.21 9.75
C GLN A 83 9.53 7.02 9.08
N LEU A 84 8.25 6.68 9.28
CA LEU A 84 7.16 7.53 8.78
C LEU A 84 7.18 8.96 9.36
N MET A 85 7.91 9.20 10.46
CA MET A 85 8.11 10.54 11.04
C MET A 85 9.27 11.32 10.41
N SER A 86 10.33 10.63 9.97
CA SER A 86 11.52 11.26 9.38
C SER A 86 11.33 11.54 7.89
N TRP A 87 10.51 10.75 7.20
CA TRP A 87 10.21 10.90 5.78
C TRP A 87 9.14 11.96 5.54
N ASN A 88 9.50 13.20 5.82
CA ASN A 88 8.76 14.37 5.38
C ASN A 88 9.63 15.10 4.35
N LYS A 89 9.09 15.31 3.13
CA LYS A 89 9.64 16.20 2.07
C LYS A 89 10.60 15.61 1.03
N LYS A 90 10.32 14.47 0.39
CA LYS A 90 10.55 14.51 -1.07
C LYS A 90 9.40 15.35 -1.62
N SER A 91 9.67 16.63 -1.86
CA SER A 91 8.82 17.40 -2.77
C SER A 91 8.75 16.56 -4.03
N LEU A 92 7.56 16.08 -4.38
CA LEU A 92 7.29 15.77 -5.78
C LEU A 92 7.53 17.12 -6.45
N VAL A 93 8.73 17.34 -6.97
CA VAL A 93 8.98 18.46 -7.87
C VAL A 93 8.16 18.09 -9.10
N LEU A 94 6.89 18.44 -9.03
CA LEU A 94 5.98 18.43 -10.15
C LEU A 94 6.57 19.49 -11.08
N ARG A 95 7.45 19.07 -11.98
CA ARG A 95 7.73 19.88 -13.16
C ARG A 95 6.37 20.17 -13.80
N GLN A 96 6.21 21.38 -14.33
CA GLN A 96 5.03 21.63 -15.15
C GLN A 96 4.96 20.51 -16.20
N PRO A 97 3.83 19.81 -16.30
CA PRO A 97 3.71 18.73 -17.25
C PRO A 97 3.81 19.34 -18.66
N ASP A 98 4.57 18.69 -19.54
CA ASP A 98 4.63 19.09 -20.95
C ASP A 98 3.26 18.94 -21.65
N LEU A 99 2.40 18.07 -21.09
CA LEU A 99 1.08 17.72 -21.62
C LEU A 99 0.05 17.64 -20.49
N HIS A 100 -1.09 18.30 -20.68
CA HIS A 100 -2.26 18.19 -19.80
C HIS A 100 -3.37 17.42 -20.51
N ILE A 101 -3.65 16.21 -20.02
CA ILE A 101 -4.70 15.34 -20.56
C ILE A 101 -5.77 15.20 -19.50
N GLU A 102 -7.02 15.42 -19.88
CA GLU A 102 -8.18 15.26 -19.00
C GLU A 102 -8.93 13.99 -19.39
N SER A 103 -9.46 13.28 -18.40
CA SER A 103 -10.23 12.06 -18.61
C SER A 103 -11.31 12.00 -17.55
N ASP A 104 -12.52 11.57 -17.92
CA ASP A 104 -13.62 11.38 -16.99
C ASP A 104 -13.69 9.94 -16.50
N ALA A 105 -13.93 9.77 -15.20
CA ALA A 105 -14.15 8.45 -14.61
C ALA A 105 -15.60 8.00 -14.87
N SER A 106 -15.88 7.54 -16.10
CA SER A 106 -17.20 7.05 -16.50
C SER A 106 -17.34 5.53 -16.33
N LEU A 107 -18.49 5.10 -15.77
CA LEU A 107 -18.84 3.68 -15.66
C LEU A 107 -19.27 3.05 -17.00
N ARG A 108 -19.48 3.85 -18.05
CA ARG A 108 -20.04 3.39 -19.33
C ARG A 108 -19.03 3.32 -20.46
N GLY A 109 -17.90 3.99 -20.32
CA GLY A 109 -16.85 4.03 -21.32
C GLY A 109 -15.65 4.83 -20.84
N TRP A 110 -14.64 4.94 -21.69
CA TRP A 110 -13.47 5.78 -21.46
C TRP A 110 -13.56 7.03 -22.34
N GLY A 111 -13.02 8.13 -21.83
CA GLY A 111 -12.92 9.40 -22.53
C GLY A 111 -11.62 10.12 -22.19
N ALA A 112 -11.05 10.84 -23.15
CA ALA A 112 -9.89 11.69 -22.97
C ALA A 112 -10.02 12.98 -23.80
N LEU A 113 -9.57 14.09 -23.21
CA LEU A 113 -9.47 15.42 -23.85
C LEU A 113 -8.02 15.89 -23.78
N PHE A 114 -7.47 16.28 -24.92
CA PHE A 114 -6.14 16.88 -25.03
C PHE A 114 -6.17 18.01 -26.05
N GLN A 115 -5.89 19.25 -25.62
CA GLN A 115 -5.84 20.44 -26.50
C GLN A 115 -7.05 20.57 -27.45
N GLY A 116 -8.25 20.28 -26.97
CA GLY A 116 -9.49 20.33 -27.78
C GLY A 116 -9.76 19.10 -28.64
N THR A 117 -8.84 18.14 -28.72
CA THR A 117 -9.07 16.84 -29.36
C THR A 117 -9.66 15.86 -28.35
N GLN A 118 -10.74 15.17 -28.74
CA GLN A 118 -11.44 14.19 -27.92
C GLN A 118 -11.24 12.78 -28.47
N ALA A 119 -11.08 11.81 -27.58
CA ALA A 119 -11.09 10.39 -27.89
C ALA A 119 -11.96 9.66 -26.84
N GLY A 120 -12.65 8.60 -27.25
CA GLY A 120 -13.44 7.81 -26.32
C GLY A 120 -14.07 6.57 -26.94
N GLY A 121 -14.57 5.68 -26.10
CA GLY A 121 -15.22 4.44 -26.51
C GLY A 121 -15.82 3.65 -25.35
N PRO A 122 -16.59 2.59 -25.63
CA PRO A 122 -17.05 1.68 -24.59
C PRO A 122 -15.86 0.94 -23.96
N TRP A 123 -16.02 0.53 -22.70
CA TRP A 123 -15.12 -0.45 -22.09
C TRP A 123 -15.28 -1.80 -22.82
N SER A 124 -14.16 -2.45 -23.15
CA SER A 124 -14.11 -3.80 -23.76
C SER A 124 -14.08 -4.89 -22.69
#